data_AF-A0A3B7LHX6-F1
#
_entry.id   AF-A0A3B7LHX6-F1
#
_cell.length_a   1.000
_cell.length_b   1.000
_cell.length_c   1.000
_cell.angle_alpha   90.00
_cell.angle_beta   90.00
_cell.angle_gamma   90.00
#
_symmetry.space_group_name_H-M   'P 1'
#
loop_
_entity.id
_entity.type
_entity.pdbx_description
1 polymer ?
#
loop_
_entity_poly.entity_id
_entity_poly.type
_entity_poly.pdbx_seq_one_letter_code
_entity_poly.pdbx_strand_id
1 'polypeptide(L)'
;MGCQKKIATQILQKGADYLLSVKDNQPALADAFEAAFPMAKVASFEGDAYVTDEKNRGRQETRYHIVSDVTEEFQELSYEWPGLKTVGVVMSFRQEGDGVPEAPMIRYYISSADLSAKKLAEAARQHWHVENKRLQNSPRTGGGKPRQDASHRLELSERGDSFQRRHPAKAEESRAG
;
A
#
# COMPACT_ATOMS: atom_id res chain seq x y z
N MET A 1 -15.41 8.78 15.61
CA MET A 1 -14.53 8.80 14.43
C MET A 1 -13.35 9.71 14.72
N GLY A 2 -12.13 9.17 14.80
CA GLY A 2 -10.93 9.91 15.25
C GLY A 2 -9.80 9.00 15.75
N CYS A 3 -10.06 7.69 15.87
CA CYS A 3 -9.08 6.70 16.33
C CYS A 3 -7.85 6.64 15.40
N GLN A 4 -8.04 6.51 14.09
CA GLN A 4 -6.92 6.45 13.14
C GLN A 4 -6.09 7.74 13.08
N LYS A 5 -6.74 8.92 13.12
CA LYS A 5 -6.02 10.21 13.17
C LYS A 5 -5.14 10.31 14.42
N LYS A 6 -5.68 9.92 15.59
CA LYS A 6 -4.89 9.85 16.84
C LYS A 6 -3.73 8.84 16.74
N ILE A 7 -3.94 7.70 16.09
CA ILE A 7 -2.88 6.71 15.84
C ILE A 7 -1.80 7.31 14.93
N ALA A 8 -2.17 7.99 13.84
CA ALA A 8 -1.23 8.68 12.95
C ALA A 8 -0.37 9.69 13.73
N THR A 9 -0.98 10.53 14.57
CA THR A 9 -0.26 11.46 15.44
C THR A 9 0.72 10.73 16.36
N GLN A 10 0.30 9.64 17.00
CA GLN A 10 1.17 8.87 17.91
C GLN A 10 2.34 8.19 17.22
N ILE A 11 2.16 7.75 15.97
CA ILE A 11 3.22 7.15 15.16
C ILE A 11 4.28 8.21 14.84
N LEU A 12 3.85 9.39 14.38
CA LEU A 12 4.75 10.51 14.11
C LEU A 12 5.50 11.01 15.34
N GLN A 13 4.83 11.09 16.49
CA GLN A 13 5.46 11.47 17.76
C GLN A 13 6.57 10.50 18.21
N LYS A 14 6.56 9.26 17.70
CA LYS A 14 7.61 8.28 17.94
C LYS A 14 8.73 8.31 16.88
N GLY A 15 8.67 9.26 15.95
CA GLY A 15 9.65 9.40 14.87
C GLY A 15 9.53 8.32 13.80
N ALA A 16 8.35 7.74 13.63
CA ALA A 16 8.07 6.76 12.58
C ALA A 16 6.98 7.27 11.64
N ASP A 17 6.93 6.70 10.43
CA ASP A 17 5.89 6.98 9.45
C ASP A 17 4.73 6.00 9.53
N TYR A 18 3.53 6.47 9.17
CA TYR A 18 2.35 5.62 9.03
C TYR A 18 2.04 5.30 7.57
N LEU A 19 1.46 4.12 7.36
CA LEU A 19 0.71 3.73 6.17
C LEU A 19 -0.63 3.16 6.66
N LEU A 20 -1.73 3.83 6.33
CA LEU A 20 -3.06 3.47 6.81
C LEU A 20 -4.02 3.22 5.65
N SER A 21 -4.76 2.12 5.70
CA SER A 21 -5.87 1.88 4.79
C SER A 21 -7.05 2.80 5.10
N VAL A 22 -7.61 3.42 4.07
CA VAL A 22 -8.86 4.17 4.16
C VAL A 22 -10.01 3.19 4.42
N LYS A 23 -10.90 3.55 5.35
CA LYS A 23 -12.07 2.72 5.72
C LYS A 23 -13.36 3.32 5.16
N ASP A 24 -14.37 2.49 4.95
CA ASP A 24 -15.69 2.89 4.43
C ASP A 24 -16.38 4.02 5.24
N ASN A 25 -15.99 4.21 6.50
CA ASN A 25 -16.49 5.29 7.35
C ASN A 25 -15.74 6.64 7.18
N GLN A 26 -14.93 6.78 6.13
CA GLN A 26 -14.17 7.99 5.79
C GLN A 26 -14.57 8.50 4.39
N PRO A 27 -15.80 9.00 4.21
CA PRO A 27 -16.34 9.35 2.90
C PRO A 27 -15.50 10.42 2.20
N ALA A 28 -15.05 11.46 2.90
CA ALA A 28 -14.26 12.53 2.30
C ALA A 28 -12.93 12.04 1.70
N LEU A 29 -12.28 11.04 2.32
CA LEU A 29 -11.09 10.42 1.73
C LEU A 29 -11.47 9.60 0.50
N ALA A 30 -12.52 8.79 0.57
CA ALA A 30 -12.98 7.99 -0.56
C ALA A 30 -13.31 8.89 -1.77
N ASP A 31 -14.06 9.98 -1.56
CA ASP A 31 -14.42 10.94 -2.60
C ASP A 31 -13.17 11.58 -3.24
N ALA A 32 -12.17 11.96 -2.43
CA ALA A 32 -10.90 12.49 -2.94
C ALA A 32 -10.13 11.45 -3.78
N PHE A 33 -10.12 10.18 -3.37
CA PHE A 33 -9.52 9.10 -4.16
C PHE A 33 -10.24 8.86 -5.47
N GLU A 34 -11.58 8.87 -5.49
CA GLU A 34 -12.35 8.70 -6.72
C GLU A 34 -12.14 9.86 -7.70
N ALA A 35 -12.00 11.09 -7.20
CA ALA A 35 -11.69 12.26 -8.00
C ALA A 35 -10.27 12.22 -8.59
N ALA A 36 -9.27 11.91 -7.76
CA ALA A 36 -7.86 11.90 -8.17
C ALA A 36 -7.47 10.68 -9.01
N PHE A 37 -8.09 9.52 -8.74
CA PHE A 37 -7.77 8.25 -9.38
C PHE A 37 -9.01 7.60 -10.00
N PRO A 38 -9.60 8.21 -11.04
CA PRO A 38 -10.74 7.60 -11.72
C PRO A 38 -10.31 6.24 -12.29
N MET A 39 -11.15 5.23 -12.10
CA MET A 39 -10.83 3.82 -12.42
C MET A 39 -10.32 3.59 -13.85
N ALA A 40 -10.83 4.37 -14.81
CA ALA A 40 -10.39 4.32 -16.20
C ALA A 40 -8.90 4.68 -16.39
N LYS A 41 -8.30 5.43 -15.46
CA LYS A 41 -6.91 5.88 -15.50
C LYS A 41 -5.96 5.09 -14.61
N VAL A 42 -6.48 4.32 -13.64
CA VAL A 42 -5.67 3.53 -12.71
C VAL A 42 -4.78 2.53 -13.46
N ALA A 43 -5.32 1.83 -14.46
CA ALA A 43 -4.54 0.84 -15.23
C ALA A 43 -3.48 1.46 -16.17
N SER A 44 -3.59 2.75 -16.47
CA SER A 44 -2.71 3.49 -17.37
C SER A 44 -2.11 4.73 -16.71
N PHE A 45 -1.92 4.67 -15.39
CA PHE A 45 -1.44 5.81 -14.62
C PHE A 45 -0.01 6.18 -15.03
N GLU A 46 0.23 7.46 -15.31
CA GLU A 46 1.51 7.96 -15.83
C GLU A 46 2.54 8.30 -14.73
N GLY A 47 2.18 8.17 -13.45
CA GLY A 47 3.08 8.40 -12.32
C GLY A 47 3.77 7.13 -11.79
N ASP A 48 4.15 7.13 -10.51
CA ASP A 48 4.81 5.96 -9.91
C ASP A 48 3.83 4.79 -9.77
N ALA A 49 4.07 3.74 -10.55
CA ALA A 49 3.26 2.55 -10.60
C ALA A 49 4.14 1.29 -10.58
N TYR A 50 3.62 0.24 -9.93
CA TYR A 50 4.26 -1.06 -9.84
C TYR A 50 3.21 -2.15 -9.99
N VAL A 51 3.52 -3.19 -10.76
CA VAL A 51 2.59 -4.30 -11.01
C VAL A 51 3.20 -5.60 -10.51
N THR A 52 2.38 -6.39 -9.80
CA THR A 52 2.74 -7.74 -9.37
C THR A 52 1.76 -8.74 -9.96
N ASP A 53 2.27 -9.83 -10.52
CA ASP A 53 1.47 -10.96 -11.00
C ASP A 53 1.85 -12.22 -10.22
N GLU A 54 0.86 -12.88 -9.62
CA GLU A 54 1.04 -14.10 -8.85
C GLU A 54 0.16 -15.22 -9.39
N LYS A 55 0.77 -16.37 -9.68
CA LYS A 55 0.07 -17.59 -10.07
C LYS A 55 0.19 -18.65 -8.98
N ASN A 56 -0.93 -19.20 -8.55
CA ASN A 56 -0.98 -20.23 -7.53
C ASN A 56 -2.14 -21.21 -7.77
N ARG A 57 -1.83 -22.50 -8.01
CA ARG A 57 -2.80 -23.60 -8.11
C ARG A 57 -4.01 -23.29 -9.01
N GLY A 58 -3.76 -22.73 -10.19
CA GLY A 58 -4.80 -22.36 -11.16
C GLY A 58 -5.42 -20.98 -10.93
N ARG A 59 -5.09 -20.27 -9.85
CA ARG A 59 -5.47 -18.86 -9.65
C ARG A 59 -4.36 -17.94 -10.14
N GLN A 60 -4.72 -16.91 -10.91
CA GLN A 60 -3.87 -15.78 -11.22
C GLN A 60 -4.39 -14.54 -10.50
N GLU A 61 -3.50 -13.77 -9.90
CA GLU A 61 -3.81 -12.49 -9.27
C GLU A 61 -2.83 -11.43 -9.73
N THR A 62 -3.33 -10.42 -10.44
CA THR A 62 -2.56 -9.25 -10.87
C THR A 62 -2.94 -8.08 -9.97
N ARG A 63 -1.95 -7.42 -9.38
CA ARG A 63 -2.17 -6.21 -8.56
C ARG A 63 -1.38 -5.03 -9.11
N TYR A 64 -2.08 -3.92 -9.27
CA TYR A 64 -1.53 -2.61 -9.61
C TYR A 64 -1.40 -1.82 -8.32
N HIS A 65 -0.19 -1.30 -8.08
CA HIS A 65 0.14 -0.43 -6.97
C HIS A 65 0.51 0.92 -7.56
N ILE A 66 -0.13 1.97 -7.10
CA ILE A 66 0.06 3.33 -7.59
C ILE A 66 0.32 4.22 -6.40
N VAL A 67 1.27 5.14 -6.53
CA VAL A 67 1.51 6.19 -5.55
C VAL A 67 1.50 7.54 -6.25
N SER A 68 0.91 8.52 -5.57
CA SER A 68 1.01 9.93 -5.91
C SER A 68 1.36 10.72 -4.66
N ASP A 69 1.99 11.87 -4.87
CA ASP A 69 2.04 12.93 -3.88
C ASP A 69 0.61 13.48 -3.64
N VAL A 70 0.43 14.17 -2.51
CA VAL A 70 -0.83 14.87 -2.18
C VAL A 70 -1.13 15.93 -3.25
N THR A 71 -2.24 15.73 -3.95
CA THR A 71 -2.80 16.67 -4.94
C THR A 71 -3.82 17.62 -4.29
N GLU A 72 -4.38 18.55 -5.07
CA GLU A 72 -5.36 19.54 -4.59
C GLU A 72 -6.60 18.87 -3.96
N GLU A 73 -7.02 17.72 -4.48
CA GLU A 73 -8.15 16.92 -3.97
C GLU A 73 -7.93 16.44 -2.53
N PHE A 74 -6.68 16.31 -2.09
CA PHE A 74 -6.31 15.87 -0.73
C PHE A 74 -5.85 17.01 0.17
N GLN A 75 -5.78 18.24 -0.34
CA GLN A 75 -5.18 19.36 0.39
C GLN A 75 -5.92 19.66 1.69
N GLU A 76 -7.25 19.73 1.67
CA GLU A 76 -8.03 19.97 2.89
C GLU A 76 -7.89 18.81 3.89
N LEU A 77 -7.81 17.58 3.40
CA LEU A 77 -7.64 16.37 4.21
C LEU A 77 -6.25 16.32 4.84
N SER A 78 -5.23 16.89 4.19
CA SER A 78 -3.86 16.96 4.75
C SER A 78 -3.80 17.72 6.08
N TYR A 79 -4.70 18.68 6.32
CA TYR A 79 -4.80 19.37 7.62
C TYR A 79 -5.34 18.45 8.73
N GLU A 80 -6.14 17.45 8.36
CA GLU A 80 -6.71 16.49 9.30
C GLU A 80 -5.80 15.28 9.54
N TRP A 81 -4.88 15.02 8.61
CA TRP A 81 -3.95 13.90 8.60
C TRP A 81 -2.52 14.43 8.75
N PRO A 82 -1.99 14.47 9.99
CA PRO A 82 -0.70 15.09 10.24
C PRO A 82 0.39 14.42 9.39
N GLY A 83 1.24 15.24 8.78
CA GLY A 83 2.36 14.78 7.98
C GLY A 83 1.98 13.98 6.73
N LEU A 84 0.73 14.02 6.25
CA LEU A 84 0.32 13.35 5.01
C LEU A 84 1.19 13.83 3.84
N LYS A 85 1.88 12.91 3.17
CA LYS A 85 2.76 13.20 2.02
C LYS A 85 2.37 12.48 0.75
N THR A 86 2.04 11.19 0.87
CA THR A 86 1.69 10.36 -0.29
C THR A 86 0.37 9.63 -0.07
N VAL A 87 -0.30 9.38 -1.19
CA VAL A 87 -1.53 8.60 -1.30
C VAL A 87 -1.30 7.42 -2.23
N GLY A 88 -1.91 6.29 -1.91
CA GLY A 88 -1.67 5.02 -2.60
C GLY A 88 -2.95 4.31 -2.99
N VAL A 89 -2.97 3.72 -4.17
CA VAL A 89 -4.06 2.86 -4.66
C VAL A 89 -3.51 1.47 -4.93
N VAL A 90 -4.18 0.45 -4.39
CA VAL A 90 -3.93 -0.95 -4.72
C VAL A 90 -5.18 -1.53 -5.36
N MET A 91 -5.09 -1.83 -6.66
CA MET A 91 -6.16 -2.47 -7.42
C MET A 91 -5.76 -3.91 -7.73
N SER A 92 -6.64 -4.87 -7.44
CA SER A 92 -6.38 -6.30 -7.65
C SER A 92 -7.43 -6.94 -8.55
N PHE A 93 -6.95 -7.74 -9.50
CA PHE A 93 -7.73 -8.59 -10.39
C PHE A 93 -7.41 -10.04 -10.08
N ARG A 94 -8.43 -10.84 -9.84
CA ARG A 94 -8.29 -12.26 -9.58
C ARG A 94 -9.00 -13.05 -10.67
N GLN A 95 -8.36 -14.10 -11.16
CA GLN A 95 -8.93 -15.03 -12.12
C GLN A 95 -8.63 -16.46 -11.68
N GLU A 96 -9.61 -17.35 -11.80
CA GLU A 96 -9.44 -18.79 -11.57
C GLU A 96 -9.54 -19.55 -12.89
N GLY A 97 -8.48 -20.29 -13.22
CA GLY A 97 -8.32 -21.00 -14.49
C GLY A 97 -8.51 -20.07 -15.69
N ASP A 98 -9.24 -20.56 -16.68
CA ASP A 98 -9.64 -19.80 -17.87
C ASP A 98 -11.00 -19.10 -17.68
N GLY A 99 -11.49 -18.99 -16.43
CA GLY A 99 -12.77 -18.36 -16.10
C GLY A 99 -12.76 -16.85 -16.28
N VAL A 100 -13.93 -16.21 -16.15
CA VAL A 100 -14.04 -14.74 -16.20
C VAL A 100 -13.33 -14.14 -14.97
N PRO A 101 -12.53 -13.07 -15.12
CA PRO A 101 -11.94 -12.37 -13.98
C PRO A 101 -13.02 -11.90 -12.99
N GLU A 102 -12.74 -12.05 -11.70
CA GLU A 102 -13.54 -11.48 -10.62
C GLU A 102 -13.56 -9.94 -10.73
N ALA A 103 -14.60 -9.32 -10.13
CA ALA A 103 -14.66 -7.87 -10.03
C ALA A 103 -13.42 -7.33 -9.30
N PRO A 104 -12.80 -6.24 -9.81
CA PRO A 104 -11.59 -5.72 -9.21
C PRO A 104 -11.85 -5.23 -7.79
N MET A 105 -10.94 -5.57 -6.87
CA MET A 105 -10.95 -5.02 -5.52
C MET A 105 -9.95 -3.87 -5.44
N ILE A 106 -10.39 -2.74 -4.88
CA ILE A 106 -9.59 -1.52 -4.72
C ILE A 106 -9.40 -1.25 -3.23
N ARG A 107 -8.19 -0.84 -2.87
CA ARG A 107 -7.85 -0.35 -1.52
C ARG A 107 -7.09 0.94 -1.63
N TYR A 108 -7.51 1.93 -0.85
CA TYR A 108 -6.85 3.22 -0.75
C TYR A 108 -6.00 3.30 0.52
N TYR A 109 -4.87 3.99 0.40
CA TYR A 109 -3.89 4.17 1.45
C TYR A 109 -3.44 5.61 1.56
N ILE A 110 -3.22 6.06 2.79
CA ILE A 110 -2.59 7.35 3.07
C ILE A 110 -1.30 7.14 3.86
N SER A 111 -0.29 7.96 3.61
CA SER A 111 1.04 7.81 4.18
C SER A 111 1.71 9.12 4.53
N SER A 112 2.46 9.13 5.63
CA SER A 112 3.36 10.24 5.97
C SER A 112 4.76 10.14 5.38
N ALA A 113 5.11 8.97 4.86
CA ALA A 113 6.37 8.74 4.16
C ALA A 113 6.26 9.11 2.67
N ASP A 114 7.41 9.46 2.09
CA ASP A 114 7.62 9.52 0.65
C ASP A 114 7.75 8.08 0.12
N LEU A 115 6.62 7.51 -0.30
CA LEU A 115 6.54 6.13 -0.76
C LEU A 115 6.77 6.02 -2.26
N SER A 116 7.36 4.90 -2.67
CA SER A 116 7.26 4.44 -4.05
C SER A 116 6.19 3.36 -4.19
N ALA A 117 5.69 3.14 -5.41
CA ALA A 117 4.70 2.10 -5.67
C ALA A 117 5.19 0.71 -5.27
N LYS A 118 6.49 0.43 -5.41
CA LYS A 118 7.10 -0.81 -4.93
C LYS A 118 7.07 -0.93 -3.40
N LYS A 119 7.43 0.14 -2.68
CA LYS A 119 7.37 0.16 -1.20
C LYS A 119 5.93 0.01 -0.71
N LEU A 120 4.96 0.62 -1.40
CA LEU A 120 3.54 0.42 -1.13
C LEU A 120 3.15 -1.06 -1.29
N ALA A 121 3.57 -1.72 -2.37
CA ALA A 121 3.28 -3.14 -2.61
C ALA A 121 3.82 -4.04 -1.48
N GLU A 122 5.06 -3.81 -1.06
CA GLU A 122 5.71 -4.54 0.03
C GLU A 122 4.97 -4.32 1.35
N ALA A 123 4.67 -3.07 1.69
CA ALA A 123 3.99 -2.71 2.94
C ALA A 123 2.54 -3.20 2.98
N ALA A 124 1.79 -3.09 1.88
CA ALA A 124 0.42 -3.59 1.77
C ALA A 124 0.36 -5.11 1.93
N ARG A 125 1.36 -5.85 1.40
CA ARG A 125 1.46 -7.31 1.59
C ARG A 125 1.73 -7.68 3.05
N GLN A 126 2.59 -6.92 3.73
CA GLN A 126 2.88 -7.12 5.15
C GLN A 126 1.67 -6.79 6.03
N HIS A 127 0.93 -5.74 5.70
CA HIS A 127 -0.32 -5.38 6.38
C HIS A 127 -1.33 -6.53 6.35
N TRP A 128 -1.52 -7.16 5.18
CA TRP A 128 -2.37 -8.34 5.03
C TRP A 128 -1.91 -9.54 5.88
N HIS A 129 -0.60 -9.75 6.03
CA HIS A 129 -0.08 -10.83 6.88
C HIS A 129 -0.38 -10.63 8.37
N VAL A 130 -0.34 -9.39 8.86
CA VAL A 130 -0.69 -9.06 10.24
C VAL A 130 -2.19 -9.23 10.48
N GLU A 131 -3.03 -8.77 9.54
CA GLU A 131 -4.49 -8.91 9.64
C GLU A 131 -4.95 -10.37 9.50
N ASN A 132 -4.38 -11.17 8.61
CA ASN A 132 -4.74 -12.58 8.45
C ASN A 132 -4.35 -13.47 9.63
N LYS A 133 -3.23 -13.17 10.32
CA LYS A 133 -2.90 -13.85 11.59
C LYS A 133 -3.94 -13.57 12.67
N ARG A 134 -4.53 -12.37 12.66
CA ARG A 134 -5.57 -11.98 13.62
C ARG A 134 -6.92 -12.61 13.30
N LEU A 135 -7.27 -12.75 12.03
CA LEU A 135 -8.50 -13.44 11.60
C LEU A 135 -8.48 -14.94 11.91
N GLN A 136 -7.32 -15.60 11.80
CA GLN A 136 -7.19 -17.03 12.10
C GLN A 136 -7.19 -17.36 13.61
N ASN A 137 -6.89 -16.38 14.47
CA ASN A 137 -6.83 -16.54 15.93
C ASN A 137 -8.08 -16.00 16.66
N SER A 138 -9.16 -15.68 15.94
CA SER A 138 -10.41 -15.29 16.59
C SER A 138 -11.16 -16.54 17.08
N PRO A 139 -11.52 -16.65 18.38
CA PRO A 139 -12.32 -17.78 18.84
C PRO A 139 -13.66 -17.78 18.10
N ARG A 140 -14.08 -18.95 17.61
CA ARG A 140 -15.44 -19.16 17.07
C ARG A 140 -16.45 -19.02 18.21
N THR A 141 -16.79 -17.80 18.61
CA THR A 141 -17.95 -17.52 19.45
C THR A 141 -19.10 -17.09 18.56
N GLY A 142 -20.17 -17.88 18.60
CA GLY A 142 -21.36 -17.71 17.79
C GLY A 142 -22.11 -16.40 18.05
N GLY A 143 -22.95 -16.04 17.08
CA GLY A 143 -24.13 -15.19 17.26
C GLY A 143 -23.86 -13.76 17.73
N GLY A 144 -23.13 -12.96 16.95
CA GLY A 144 -23.04 -11.51 17.18
C GLY A 144 -22.46 -10.80 15.96
N LYS A 145 -23.13 -9.72 15.51
CA LYS A 145 -22.75 -8.93 14.32
C LYS A 145 -21.24 -8.61 14.30
N PRO A 146 -20.58 -8.66 13.12
CA PRO A 146 -19.15 -8.43 13.04
C PRO A 146 -18.82 -6.98 13.38
N ARG A 147 -18.02 -6.78 14.44
CA ARG A 147 -17.36 -5.50 14.74
C ARG A 147 -16.20 -5.30 13.78
N GLN A 148 -16.34 -4.34 12.87
CA GLN A 148 -15.28 -3.83 12.02
C GLN A 148 -14.38 -2.88 12.84
N ASP A 149 -13.40 -3.38 13.58
CA ASP A 149 -12.25 -2.53 13.95
C ASP A 149 -11.04 -3.36 14.37
N ALA A 150 -9.99 -3.43 13.53
CA ALA A 150 -8.74 -4.09 13.88
C ALA A 150 -7.52 -3.73 12.99
N SER A 151 -7.38 -2.50 12.51
CA SER A 151 -6.21 -2.07 11.72
C SER A 151 -5.13 -1.51 12.66
N HIS A 152 -4.09 -2.28 13.03
CA HIS A 152 -3.00 -1.77 13.89
C HIS A 152 -1.60 -2.12 13.35
N ARG A 153 -0.88 -1.03 13.02
CA ARG A 153 0.56 -0.77 13.19
C ARG A 153 1.56 -1.60 12.37
N LEU A 154 2.15 -0.95 11.37
CA LEU A 154 3.50 -1.21 10.88
C LEU A 154 4.31 0.06 11.09
N GLU A 155 5.35 -0.01 11.93
CA GLU A 155 6.37 1.04 12.04
C GLU A 155 7.36 0.79 10.91
N LEU A 156 7.41 1.69 9.92
CA LEU A 156 8.48 1.70 8.92
C LEU A 156 9.74 2.21 9.64
N SER A 157 10.58 1.30 10.12
CA SER A 157 11.90 1.66 10.65
C SER A 157 12.85 1.86 9.48
N GLU A 158 13.28 3.10 9.25
CA GLU A 158 14.46 3.40 8.45
C GLU A 158 15.71 2.88 9.20
N ARG A 159 16.10 1.63 8.94
CA ARG A 159 17.48 1.19 9.19
C ARG A 159 18.19 1.13 7.85
N GLY A 160 19.07 2.09 7.66
CA GLY A 160 19.72 2.42 6.41
C GLY A 160 20.61 1.32 5.83
N ASP A 161 20.47 1.11 4.53
CA ASP A 161 21.51 0.52 3.70
C ASP A 161 22.30 1.67 3.04
N SER A 162 23.45 1.95 3.62
CA SER A 162 24.54 2.67 2.98
C SER A 162 25.62 1.65 2.61
N PHE A 163 26.34 1.90 1.50
CA PHE A 163 27.52 1.17 0.99
C PHE A 163 27.22 -0.17 0.28
N GLN A 164 27.64 -0.47 -0.96
CA GLN A 164 28.79 -0.02 -1.75
C GLN A 164 28.45 0.03 -3.26
N ARG A 165 28.85 1.12 -3.93
CA ARG A 165 29.12 1.12 -5.37
C ARG A 165 30.36 0.24 -5.63
N ARG A 166 30.28 -0.68 -6.59
CA ARG A 166 31.48 -1.17 -7.31
C ARG A 166 31.23 -1.09 -8.81
N HIS A 167 31.95 -0.18 -9.45
CA HIS A 167 32.31 -0.28 -10.86
C HIS A 167 33.17 -1.52 -11.08
N PRO A 168 33.00 -2.27 -12.18
CA PRO A 168 34.10 -3.02 -12.77
C PRO A 168 34.82 -2.11 -13.78
N ALA A 169 36.03 -1.69 -13.43
CA ALA A 169 37.00 -1.17 -14.39
C ALA A 169 37.65 -2.35 -15.14
N LYS A 170 37.90 -2.12 -16.44
CA LYS A 170 38.56 -3.02 -17.39
C LYS A 170 39.91 -3.53 -16.88
N ALA A 171 40.21 -4.79 -17.14
CA ALA A 171 41.58 -5.29 -17.24
C ALA A 171 41.68 -6.12 -18.54
N GLU A 172 42.28 -5.49 -19.55
CA GLU A 172 42.79 -6.09 -20.76
C GLU A 172 44.27 -6.35 -20.50
N GLU A 173 44.68 -7.60 -20.37
CA GLU A 173 46.04 -8.05 -20.71
C GLU A 173 46.07 -9.58 -20.67
N SER A 174 46.01 -10.19 -21.85
CA SER A 174 46.48 -11.55 -22.07
C SER A 174 46.98 -11.68 -23.50
N ARG A 175 48.30 -11.68 -23.68
CA ARG A 175 49.02 -12.52 -24.65
C ARG A 175 50.53 -12.37 -24.42
N ALA A 176 51.07 -13.33 -23.69
CA ALA A 176 52.41 -13.84 -23.92
C ALA A 176 52.24 -15.13 -24.74
N GLY A 177 53.08 -15.32 -25.76
CA GLY A 177 53.10 -16.48 -26.65
C GLY A 177 53.35 -16.09 -28.09
#